data_AF-A0A0S2JYX9-F1
#
_entry.id   AF-A0A0S2JYX9-F1
#
_cell.length_a   1.000
_cell.length_b   1.000
_cell.length_c   1.000
_cell.angle_alpha   90.00
_cell.angle_beta   90.00
_cell.angle_gamma   90.00
#
_symmetry.space_group_name_H-M   'P 1'
#
loop_
_entity.id
_entity.type
_entity.pdbx_description
1 polymer ?
#
loop_
_entity_poly.entity_id
_entity_poly.type
_entity_poly.pdbx_seq_one_letter_code
_entity_poly.pdbx_strand_id
1 'polypeptide(L)'
;MNLCVTMNKLIQLSTVLSFTLLTACGGSSSSNSTPETTTPTTTPPSSTAPADTVTYELTFTQEWTAANFTTNYPSGTHFSPLVGLTHNTEGGIFKRDEVASPGIVLMAETGGKSTLKNEISDIQNAGHSNYLIDESGISNGGKSVTFTFEASQDFPLLSVVSMIAPSPDWFVAINSLSLFNDNTWVENQTIELKVYDAGSDSGLRFSSGNLATNPAEPITLLSSERDDTDFAEGIHYQTGKHIGYIEIKLMQ
;
A
#
# COMPACT_ATOMS: atom_id res chain seq x y z
N MET A 1 -8.35 -30.87 -41.24
CA MET A 1 -9.38 -30.29 -42.12
C MET A 1 -10.52 -29.75 -41.26
N ASN A 2 -10.53 -28.44 -41.02
CA ASN A 2 -11.72 -27.58 -41.09
C ASN A 2 -11.28 -26.15 -40.75
N LEU A 3 -11.32 -25.31 -41.79
CA LEU A 3 -11.13 -23.86 -41.73
C LEU A 3 -12.42 -23.18 -41.25
N CYS A 4 -12.30 -22.08 -40.51
CA CYS A 4 -13.19 -20.90 -40.54
C CYS A 4 -12.53 -19.79 -39.69
N VAL A 5 -11.66 -18.92 -40.22
CA VAL A 5 -11.92 -17.64 -40.92
C VAL A 5 -12.68 -16.60 -40.07
N THR A 6 -11.88 -15.72 -39.45
CA THR A 6 -12.00 -14.26 -39.18
C THR A 6 -13.34 -13.60 -38.86
N MET A 7 -13.32 -12.70 -37.86
CA MET A 7 -13.77 -11.32 -38.11
C MET A 7 -13.12 -10.29 -37.17
N ASN A 8 -12.42 -9.35 -37.81
CA ASN A 8 -11.79 -8.16 -37.26
C ASN A 8 -12.86 -7.05 -37.15
N LYS A 9 -12.96 -6.35 -36.02
CA LYS A 9 -13.74 -5.09 -35.94
C LYS A 9 -12.89 -4.00 -35.31
N LEU A 10 -12.35 -3.14 -36.18
CA LEU A 10 -11.88 -1.80 -35.84
C LEU A 10 -13.09 -0.95 -35.42
N ILE A 11 -12.99 -0.28 -34.28
CA ILE A 11 -13.92 0.78 -33.88
C ILE A 11 -13.21 2.11 -34.13
N GLN A 12 -13.89 2.96 -34.91
CA GLN A 12 -13.38 4.25 -35.37
C GLN A 12 -13.43 5.33 -34.28
N LEU A 13 -12.43 6.20 -34.38
CA LEU A 13 -12.18 7.42 -33.64
C LEU A 13 -13.05 8.57 -34.20
N SER A 14 -13.80 9.25 -33.34
CA SER A 14 -14.53 10.48 -33.70
C SER A 14 -14.21 11.58 -32.68
N THR A 15 -13.31 12.48 -33.06
CA THR A 15 -13.04 13.75 -32.38
C THR A 15 -14.06 14.80 -32.83
N VAL A 16 -14.71 15.46 -31.88
CA VAL A 16 -15.57 16.63 -32.13
C VAL A 16 -14.89 17.86 -31.56
N LEU A 17 -14.38 18.70 -32.45
CA LEU A 17 -13.80 20.02 -32.16
C LEU A 17 -14.90 21.06 -32.36
N SER A 18 -15.32 21.75 -31.31
CA SER A 18 -16.27 22.87 -31.41
C SER A 18 -15.61 24.16 -30.93
N PHE A 19 -15.27 25.02 -31.88
CA PHE A 19 -14.82 26.40 -31.66
C PHE A 19 -16.03 27.31 -31.75
N THR A 20 -16.31 28.09 -30.70
CA THR A 20 -17.18 29.26 -30.79
C THR A 20 -16.45 30.47 -30.20
N LEU A 21 -15.94 31.33 -31.09
CA LEU A 21 -15.62 32.71 -30.77
C LEU A 21 -16.92 33.53 -30.82
N LEU A 22 -17.19 34.31 -29.76
CA LEU A 22 -18.00 35.52 -29.86
C LEU A 22 -17.16 36.71 -29.39
N THR A 23 -16.85 37.61 -30.32
CA THR A 23 -16.47 38.99 -30.06
C THR A 23 -17.69 39.88 -30.34
N ALA A 24 -18.00 40.80 -29.42
CA ALA A 24 -18.85 41.94 -29.71
C ALA A 24 -18.48 43.15 -28.84
N CYS A 25 -18.35 44.29 -29.51
CA CYS A 25 -18.06 45.66 -29.06
C CYS A 25 -19.09 46.15 -28.02
N GLY A 26 -18.85 47.12 -27.13
CA GLY A 26 -18.23 48.44 -27.29
C GLY A 26 -19.27 49.50 -26.90
N GLY A 27 -18.91 50.51 -26.10
CA GLY A 27 -19.81 51.63 -25.77
C GLY A 27 -19.36 52.43 -24.53
N SER A 28 -19.02 53.69 -24.77
CA SER A 28 -18.39 54.63 -23.83
C SER A 28 -19.38 55.50 -23.04
N SER A 29 -18.85 56.05 -21.93
CA SER A 29 -19.16 57.36 -21.33
C SER A 29 -20.43 57.49 -20.47
N SER A 30 -20.27 57.69 -19.15
CA SER A 30 -20.46 59.00 -18.48
C SER A 30 -20.32 58.88 -16.96
N SER A 31 -19.74 59.93 -16.38
CA SER A 31 -19.44 60.13 -14.97
C SER A 31 -20.69 60.32 -14.10
N ASN A 32 -20.75 59.66 -12.94
CA ASN A 32 -21.32 60.30 -11.75
C ASN A 32 -20.73 59.71 -10.46
N SER A 33 -20.18 60.58 -9.63
CA SER A 33 -19.61 60.32 -8.32
C SER A 33 -20.71 60.28 -7.24
N THR A 34 -20.76 59.20 -6.45
CA THR A 34 -21.42 59.16 -5.13
C THR A 34 -20.72 58.09 -4.26
N PRO A 35 -20.42 58.35 -2.98
CA PRO A 35 -19.65 57.42 -2.15
C PRO A 35 -20.60 56.42 -1.45
N GLU A 36 -20.46 55.14 -1.77
CA GLU A 36 -21.10 54.05 -1.01
C GLU A 36 -20.05 53.06 -0.50
N THR A 37 -19.95 53.01 0.83
CA THR A 37 -19.83 51.80 1.66
C THR A 37 -18.85 50.72 1.17
N THR A 38 -17.65 50.72 1.75
CA THR A 38 -16.70 49.61 1.68
C THR A 38 -17.35 48.33 2.18
N THR A 39 -17.82 47.53 1.23
CA THR A 39 -18.12 46.11 1.41
C THR A 39 -16.76 45.41 1.57
N PRO A 40 -16.57 44.50 2.53
CA PRO A 40 -15.33 43.74 2.60
C PRO A 40 -15.21 42.93 1.32
N THR A 41 -14.14 43.18 0.55
CA THR A 41 -13.71 42.32 -0.56
C THR A 41 -13.54 40.91 -0.01
N THR A 42 -14.50 40.04 -0.27
CA THR A 42 -14.34 38.60 -0.09
C THR A 42 -13.31 38.13 -1.10
N THR A 43 -12.07 37.96 -0.66
CA THR A 43 -11.05 37.19 -1.36
C THR A 43 -11.66 35.83 -1.73
N PRO A 44 -11.58 35.38 -3.00
CA PRO A 44 -11.94 34.00 -3.34
C PRO A 44 -11.14 33.06 -2.44
N PRO A 45 -11.69 31.92 -1.98
CA PRO A 45 -10.90 30.96 -1.23
C PRO A 45 -9.69 30.58 -2.08
N SER A 46 -8.49 30.85 -1.56
CA SER A 46 -7.23 30.40 -2.16
C SER A 46 -7.30 28.89 -2.24
N SER A 47 -7.59 28.37 -3.43
CA SER A 47 -7.29 26.98 -3.78
C SER A 47 -5.76 26.90 -3.87
N THR A 48 -5.12 26.77 -2.72
CA THR A 48 -3.68 26.54 -2.66
C THR A 48 -3.45 25.13 -3.19
N ALA A 49 -2.54 24.98 -4.16
CA ALA A 49 -2.14 23.68 -4.67
C ALA A 49 -1.68 22.78 -3.52
N PRO A 50 -1.91 21.45 -3.58
CA PRO A 50 -1.38 20.52 -2.58
C PRO A 50 0.14 20.60 -2.53
N ALA A 51 0.73 20.35 -1.36
CA ALA A 51 2.17 20.28 -1.20
C ALA A 51 2.77 19.17 -2.09
N ASP A 52 3.97 19.39 -2.61
CA ASP A 52 4.69 18.40 -3.43
C ASP A 52 5.09 17.16 -2.60
N THR A 53 5.38 17.39 -1.32
CA THR A 53 5.84 16.39 -0.37
C THR A 53 5.11 16.58 0.96
N VAL A 54 4.74 15.47 1.60
CA VAL A 54 4.10 15.45 2.92
C VAL A 54 4.68 14.37 3.81
N THR A 55 4.48 14.53 5.12
CA THR A 55 4.81 13.53 6.14
C THR A 55 3.53 12.87 6.62
N TYR A 56 3.58 11.55 6.73
CA TYR A 56 2.54 10.72 7.33
C TYR A 56 3.02 10.12 8.65
N GLU A 57 2.10 9.90 9.57
CA GLU A 57 2.25 8.97 10.69
C GLU A 57 1.56 7.65 10.34
N LEU A 58 2.27 6.54 10.55
CA LEU A 58 1.76 5.18 10.40
C LEU A 58 1.73 4.50 11.76
N THR A 59 0.58 3.96 12.15
CA THR A 59 0.44 3.11 13.34
C THR A 59 -0.02 1.73 12.92
N PHE A 60 0.83 0.72 13.12
CA PHE A 60 0.45 -0.68 12.96
C PHE A 60 0.00 -1.23 14.31
N THR A 61 -1.26 -1.69 14.39
CA THR A 61 -1.83 -2.36 15.55
C THR A 61 -2.16 -3.82 15.24
N GLN A 62 -1.67 -4.74 16.07
CA GLN A 62 -1.93 -6.17 15.88
C GLN A 62 -3.21 -6.63 16.61
N GLU A 63 -3.97 -7.53 15.99
CA GLU A 63 -5.12 -8.24 16.56
C GLU A 63 -4.90 -9.76 16.65
N TRP A 64 -3.69 -10.21 16.35
CA TRP A 64 -3.25 -11.60 16.45
C TRP A 64 -3.10 -12.01 17.90
N THR A 65 -4.16 -12.61 18.44
CA THR A 65 -4.22 -13.04 19.83
C THR A 65 -4.80 -14.43 19.91
N ALA A 66 -4.45 -15.18 20.96
CA ALA A 66 -4.98 -16.52 21.22
C ALA A 66 -6.52 -16.56 21.35
N ALA A 67 -7.17 -15.42 21.60
CA ALA A 67 -8.63 -15.32 21.66
C ALA A 67 -9.27 -15.13 20.28
N ASN A 68 -8.58 -14.42 19.37
CA ASN A 68 -9.08 -14.17 18.01
C ASN A 68 -8.67 -15.27 17.03
N PHE A 69 -7.48 -15.85 17.20
CA PHE A 69 -6.90 -16.90 16.36
C PHE A 69 -6.42 -18.01 17.32
N THR A 70 -7.23 -19.05 17.47
CA THR A 70 -7.07 -20.07 18.51
C THR A 70 -6.27 -21.29 18.05
N THR A 71 -6.35 -21.63 16.77
CA THR A 71 -5.79 -22.87 16.23
C THR A 71 -4.27 -22.79 16.20
N ASN A 72 -3.61 -23.68 16.96
CA ASN A 72 -2.15 -23.76 17.10
C ASN A 72 -1.45 -22.43 17.43
N TYR A 73 -2.13 -21.51 18.14
CA TYR A 73 -1.57 -20.20 18.45
C TYR A 73 -0.20 -20.32 19.14
N PRO A 74 0.88 -19.75 18.58
CA PRO A 74 2.22 -19.98 19.07
C PRO A 74 2.58 -19.09 20.26
N SER A 75 3.60 -19.49 21.02
CA SER A 75 4.23 -18.60 22.01
C SER A 75 5.21 -17.64 21.33
N GLY A 76 5.46 -16.48 21.93
CA GLY A 76 6.47 -15.54 21.42
C GLY A 76 6.03 -14.78 20.17
N THR A 77 4.72 -14.62 19.98
CA THR A 77 4.12 -13.95 18.82
C THR A 77 4.61 -12.52 18.68
N HIS A 78 5.14 -12.17 17.51
CA HIS A 78 5.61 -10.84 17.21
C HIS A 78 5.52 -10.56 15.71
N PHE A 79 5.70 -9.29 15.36
CA PHE A 79 5.87 -8.85 13.99
C PHE A 79 7.30 -8.34 13.83
N SER A 80 8.00 -8.78 12.78
CA SER A 80 9.37 -8.35 12.55
C SER A 80 9.45 -6.84 12.34
N PRO A 81 10.65 -6.25 12.45
CA PRO A 81 10.89 -4.89 11.99
C PRO A 81 10.28 -4.65 10.60
N LEU A 82 9.60 -3.51 10.42
CA LEU A 82 8.98 -3.15 9.15
C LEU A 82 10.04 -2.67 8.15
N VAL A 83 9.82 -3.00 6.89
CA VAL A 83 10.63 -2.52 5.77
C VAL A 83 9.73 -2.20 4.60
N GLY A 84 10.03 -1.12 3.89
CA GLY A 84 9.16 -0.62 2.83
C GLY A 84 9.72 0.62 2.17
N LEU A 85 8.89 1.28 1.38
CA LEU A 85 9.24 2.48 0.63
C LEU A 85 7.99 3.24 0.20
N THR A 86 8.17 4.51 -0.13
CA THR A 86 7.25 5.22 -1.02
C THR A 86 7.80 5.21 -2.44
N HIS A 87 6.93 4.94 -3.42
CA HIS A 87 7.35 4.66 -4.79
C HIS A 87 6.31 5.12 -5.83
N ASN A 88 6.73 5.10 -7.09
CA ASN A 88 5.87 5.29 -8.24
C ASN A 88 5.32 3.92 -8.73
N THR A 89 4.59 3.86 -9.84
CA THR A 89 4.02 2.59 -10.34
C THR A 89 5.05 1.54 -10.78
N GLU A 90 6.33 1.88 -10.84
CA GLU A 90 7.43 0.99 -11.26
C GLU A 90 8.25 0.45 -10.07
N GLY A 91 8.10 1.01 -8.85
CA GLY A 91 8.95 0.70 -7.69
C GLY A 91 8.36 -0.25 -6.64
N GLY A 92 7.45 -1.16 -6.99
CA GLY A 92 6.88 -2.11 -6.02
C GLY A 92 7.91 -3.13 -5.50
N ILE A 93 7.73 -3.61 -4.26
CA ILE A 93 8.65 -4.58 -3.60
C ILE A 93 8.19 -6.04 -3.68
N PHE A 94 6.91 -6.29 -3.97
CA PHE A 94 6.40 -7.62 -4.28
C PHE A 94 5.10 -7.52 -5.06
N LYS A 95 4.71 -8.63 -5.72
CA LYS A 95 3.45 -8.75 -6.42
C LYS A 95 2.85 -10.13 -6.16
N ARG A 96 1.53 -10.17 -5.93
CA ARG A 96 0.79 -11.43 -5.82
C ARG A 96 0.88 -12.18 -7.15
N ASP A 97 0.89 -13.50 -7.08
CA ASP A 97 0.98 -14.39 -8.24
C ASP A 97 2.33 -14.33 -8.96
N GLU A 98 3.35 -13.74 -8.31
CA GLU A 98 4.76 -13.79 -8.72
C GLU A 98 5.62 -14.42 -7.61
N VAL A 99 6.75 -15.02 -7.99
CA VAL A 99 7.69 -15.60 -7.04
C VAL A 99 8.36 -14.49 -6.23
N ALA A 100 8.48 -14.69 -4.92
CA ALA A 100 9.10 -13.74 -4.01
C ALA A 100 10.58 -13.45 -4.39
N SER A 101 11.00 -12.20 -4.22
CA SER A 101 12.42 -11.84 -4.32
C SER A 101 13.22 -12.47 -3.17
N PRO A 102 14.55 -12.62 -3.30
CA PRO A 102 15.41 -13.02 -2.18
C PRO A 102 15.24 -12.15 -0.93
N GLY A 103 14.96 -10.85 -1.12
CA GLY A 103 14.63 -9.92 -0.03
C GLY A 103 13.33 -10.26 0.69
N ILE A 104 12.26 -10.54 -0.07
CA ILE A 104 10.97 -10.94 0.52
C ILE A 104 11.07 -12.28 1.24
N VAL A 105 11.76 -13.27 0.65
CA VAL A 105 12.00 -14.57 1.29
C VAL A 105 12.74 -14.40 2.62
N LEU A 106 13.87 -13.67 2.63
CA LEU A 106 14.62 -13.45 3.87
C LEU A 106 13.78 -12.71 4.93
N MET A 107 12.99 -11.73 4.51
CA MET A 107 12.11 -10.98 5.40
C MET A 107 11.05 -11.90 5.99
N ALA A 108 10.36 -12.70 5.17
CA ALA A 108 9.24 -13.53 5.57
C ALA A 108 9.65 -14.74 6.43
N GLU A 109 10.83 -15.33 6.21
CA GLU A 109 11.29 -16.50 6.98
C GLU A 109 12.04 -16.13 8.27
N THR A 110 12.68 -14.95 8.33
CA THR A 110 13.60 -14.61 9.43
C THR A 110 13.40 -13.22 10.04
N GLY A 111 12.63 -12.34 9.40
CA GLY A 111 12.55 -10.93 9.75
C GLY A 111 13.79 -10.12 9.32
N GLY A 112 14.69 -10.72 8.54
CA GLY A 112 15.89 -10.08 8.04
C GLY A 112 15.57 -9.05 6.95
N LYS A 113 16.05 -7.80 7.14
CA LYS A 113 15.75 -6.68 6.21
C LYS A 113 16.86 -6.40 5.19
N SER A 114 18.08 -6.91 5.41
CA SER A 114 19.27 -6.45 4.68
C SER A 114 19.16 -6.62 3.17
N THR A 115 18.69 -7.77 2.70
CA THR A 115 18.57 -8.05 1.27
C THR A 115 17.48 -7.18 0.64
N LEU A 116 16.31 -7.08 1.28
CA LEU A 116 15.22 -6.25 0.78
C LEU A 116 15.57 -4.75 0.77
N LYS A 117 16.36 -4.27 1.74
CA LYS A 117 16.88 -2.89 1.73
C LYS A 117 17.81 -2.63 0.54
N ASN A 118 18.61 -3.61 0.13
CA ASN A 118 19.44 -3.48 -1.07
C ASN A 118 18.58 -3.44 -2.34
N GLU A 119 17.57 -4.30 -2.44
CA GLU A 119 16.60 -4.29 -3.55
C GLU A 119 15.87 -2.93 -3.63
N ILE A 120 15.46 -2.36 -2.50
CA ILE A 120 14.88 -1.01 -2.43
C ILE A 120 15.89 0.06 -2.86
N SER A 121 17.16 -0.06 -2.47
CA SER A 121 18.20 0.85 -2.95
C SER A 121 18.35 0.80 -4.47
N ASP A 122 18.21 -0.38 -5.09
CA ASP A 122 18.24 -0.51 -6.56
C ASP A 122 17.03 0.18 -7.21
N ILE A 123 15.85 0.06 -6.61
CA ILE A 123 14.63 0.79 -7.02
C ILE A 123 14.84 2.31 -6.94
N GLN A 124 15.47 2.79 -5.87
CA GLN A 124 15.80 4.22 -5.70
C GLN A 124 16.83 4.68 -6.74
N ASN A 125 17.87 3.89 -7.00
CA ASN A 125 18.88 4.19 -8.02
C ASN A 125 18.30 4.22 -9.44
N ALA A 126 17.24 3.46 -9.70
CA ALA A 126 16.48 3.49 -10.95
C ALA A 126 15.51 4.70 -11.06
N GLY A 127 15.36 5.49 -9.99
CA GLY A 127 14.50 6.67 -9.97
C GLY A 127 13.02 6.37 -9.70
N HIS A 128 12.71 5.20 -9.11
CA HIS A 128 11.34 4.76 -8.85
C HIS A 128 10.88 4.93 -7.39
N SER A 129 11.77 5.43 -6.52
CA SER A 129 11.50 5.74 -5.11
C SER A 129 12.50 6.80 -4.61
N ASN A 130 12.13 7.55 -3.58
CA ASN A 130 13.02 8.47 -2.86
C ASN A 130 13.07 8.24 -1.35
N TYR A 131 12.28 7.30 -0.80
CA TYR A 131 12.18 7.10 0.65
C TYR A 131 12.24 5.61 1.01
N LEU A 132 13.11 5.26 1.96
CA LEU A 132 13.19 3.93 2.55
C LEU A 132 12.55 3.94 3.93
N ILE A 133 11.67 2.99 4.19
CA ILE A 133 11.14 2.68 5.53
C ILE A 133 11.98 1.55 6.11
N ASP A 134 12.59 1.79 7.28
CA ASP A 134 13.43 0.85 8.00
C ASP A 134 13.16 0.93 9.50
N GLU A 135 12.00 0.44 9.91
CA GLU A 135 11.43 0.75 11.21
C GLU A 135 11.38 -0.46 12.14
N SER A 136 11.12 -0.19 13.42
CA SER A 136 10.93 -1.25 14.43
C SER A 136 9.64 -2.03 14.18
N GLY A 137 9.55 -3.24 14.75
CA GLY A 137 8.38 -4.11 14.66
C GLY A 137 7.54 -4.09 15.93
N ILE A 138 6.53 -4.94 15.99
CA ILE A 138 5.77 -5.17 17.24
C ILE A 138 6.44 -6.34 17.96
N SER A 139 7.15 -6.04 19.06
CA SER A 139 7.79 -7.06 19.89
C SER A 139 6.77 -7.97 20.57
N ASN A 140 7.23 -9.12 21.08
CA ASN A 140 6.38 -10.03 21.84
C ASN A 140 5.74 -9.32 23.05
N GLY A 141 4.41 -9.42 23.16
CA GLY A 141 3.61 -8.70 24.16
C GLY A 141 3.29 -7.23 23.79
N GLY A 142 3.85 -6.72 22.69
CA GLY A 142 3.52 -5.42 22.13
C GLY A 142 2.16 -5.42 21.44
N LYS A 143 1.50 -4.26 21.44
CA LYS A 143 0.20 -4.05 20.79
C LYS A 143 0.31 -3.31 19.46
N SER A 144 1.23 -2.36 19.38
CA SER A 144 1.39 -1.52 18.19
C SER A 144 2.82 -0.97 18.06
N VAL A 145 3.12 -0.46 16.87
CA VAL A 145 4.30 0.35 16.56
C VAL A 145 3.87 1.56 15.73
N THR A 146 4.46 2.71 15.99
CA THR A 146 4.17 3.98 15.31
C THR A 146 5.46 4.61 14.82
N PHE A 147 5.45 5.12 13.59
CA PHE A 147 6.57 5.84 12.98
C PHE A 147 6.05 6.83 11.93
N THR A 148 6.92 7.72 11.45
CA THR A 148 6.59 8.63 10.36
C THR A 148 7.32 8.27 9.08
N PHE A 149 6.74 8.62 7.94
CA PHE A 149 7.37 8.45 6.63
C PHE A 149 7.00 9.59 5.68
N GLU A 150 7.79 9.80 4.64
CA GLU A 150 7.56 10.84 3.63
C GLU A 150 6.96 10.23 2.36
N ALA A 151 6.00 10.95 1.76
CA ALA A 151 5.48 10.68 0.43
C ALA A 151 5.55 11.97 -0.41
N SER A 152 5.78 11.82 -1.71
CA SER A 152 5.72 12.93 -2.67
C SER A 152 4.75 12.64 -3.80
N GLN A 153 4.35 13.68 -4.54
CA GLN A 153 3.49 13.50 -5.71
C GLN A 153 4.14 12.62 -6.80
N ASP A 154 5.48 12.57 -6.84
CA ASP A 154 6.24 11.68 -7.74
C ASP A 154 6.26 10.22 -7.24
N PHE A 155 6.17 10.01 -5.92
CA PHE A 155 6.22 8.70 -5.28
C PHE A 155 5.03 8.52 -4.31
N PRO A 156 3.78 8.50 -4.81
CA PRO A 156 2.58 8.57 -3.98
C PRO A 156 2.14 7.21 -3.43
N LEU A 157 2.78 6.12 -3.81
CA LEU A 157 2.40 4.76 -3.42
C LEU A 157 3.19 4.30 -2.21
N LEU A 158 2.53 3.76 -1.20
CA LEU A 158 3.16 3.12 -0.05
C LEU A 158 3.16 1.60 -0.20
N SER A 159 4.32 0.98 -0.04
CA SER A 159 4.44 -0.45 0.23
C SER A 159 5.26 -0.69 1.49
N VAL A 160 4.76 -1.53 2.39
CA VAL A 160 5.46 -1.94 3.62
C VAL A 160 5.14 -3.39 3.95
N VAL A 161 6.13 -4.14 4.42
CA VAL A 161 6.01 -5.56 4.79
C VAL A 161 6.58 -5.83 6.18
N SER A 162 6.07 -6.88 6.82
CA SER A 162 6.56 -7.39 8.10
C SER A 162 6.23 -8.87 8.26
N MET A 163 7.20 -9.67 8.69
CA MET A 163 7.00 -11.08 8.97
C MET A 163 6.11 -11.27 10.19
N ILE A 164 5.24 -12.28 10.11
CA ILE A 164 4.51 -12.84 11.24
C ILE A 164 5.39 -13.89 11.86
N ALA A 165 5.70 -13.80 13.16
CA ALA A 165 6.56 -14.78 13.79
C ALA A 165 6.02 -15.34 15.11
N PRO A 166 6.23 -16.65 15.35
CA PRO A 166 6.85 -17.61 14.43
C PRO A 166 5.91 -17.97 13.26
N SER A 167 6.47 -18.17 12.07
CA SER A 167 5.80 -18.75 10.90
C SER A 167 6.86 -19.35 9.95
N PRO A 168 6.46 -20.17 8.97
CA PRO A 168 7.34 -20.65 7.92
C PRO A 168 7.88 -19.47 7.08
N ASP A 169 7.00 -18.77 6.38
CA ASP A 169 7.31 -17.67 5.47
C ASP A 169 6.13 -16.68 5.34
N TRP A 170 5.37 -16.49 6.43
CA TRP A 170 4.15 -15.68 6.40
C TRP A 170 4.41 -14.23 6.77
N PHE A 171 3.75 -13.32 6.06
CA PHE A 171 3.93 -11.88 6.28
C PHE A 171 2.63 -11.09 6.11
N VAL A 172 2.63 -9.87 6.66
CA VAL A 172 1.61 -8.86 6.40
C VAL A 172 2.17 -7.76 5.51
N ALA A 173 1.29 -7.10 4.76
CA ALA A 173 1.72 -6.05 3.86
C ALA A 173 0.66 -4.97 3.59
N ILE A 174 1.15 -3.76 3.32
CA ILE A 174 0.51 -2.83 2.40
C ILE A 174 1.26 -2.95 1.08
N ASN A 175 0.54 -3.08 -0.03
CA ASN A 175 1.11 -3.12 -1.37
C ASN A 175 0.52 -2.01 -2.23
N SER A 176 1.38 -1.06 -2.61
CA SER A 176 1.09 0.02 -3.56
C SER A 176 -0.15 0.84 -3.21
N LEU A 177 -0.31 1.20 -1.93
CA LEU A 177 -1.42 2.04 -1.49
C LEU A 177 -1.23 3.48 -1.97
N SER A 178 -2.17 4.01 -2.75
CA SER A 178 -2.13 5.41 -3.19
C SER A 178 -2.50 6.39 -2.09
N LEU A 179 -1.56 7.27 -1.74
CA LEU A 179 -1.72 8.34 -0.74
C LEU A 179 -2.09 9.70 -1.37
N PHE A 180 -1.96 9.83 -2.69
CA PHE A 180 -2.29 11.04 -3.43
C PHE A 180 -3.20 10.71 -4.61
N ASN A 181 -4.43 11.21 -4.57
CA ASN A 181 -5.45 10.96 -5.59
C ASN A 181 -6.21 12.24 -5.88
N ASP A 182 -6.61 12.45 -7.14
CA ASP A 182 -7.42 13.61 -7.55
C ASP A 182 -6.85 14.95 -7.05
N ASN A 183 -5.53 15.10 -7.15
CA ASN A 183 -4.77 16.28 -6.73
C ASN A 183 -4.95 16.62 -5.22
N THR A 184 -5.15 15.59 -4.39
CA THR A 184 -5.37 15.72 -2.94
C THR A 184 -4.64 14.60 -2.19
N TRP A 185 -4.04 14.96 -1.05
CA TRP A 185 -3.45 14.00 -0.12
C TRP A 185 -4.54 13.33 0.72
N VAL A 186 -4.45 12.02 0.89
CA VAL A 186 -5.33 11.28 1.80
C VAL A 186 -5.06 11.76 3.22
N GLU A 187 -6.06 12.31 3.92
CA GLU A 187 -5.87 12.84 5.27
C GLU A 187 -5.71 11.72 6.31
N ASN A 188 -6.56 10.69 6.22
CA ASN A 188 -6.57 9.56 7.14
C ASN A 188 -7.05 8.31 6.41
N GLN A 189 -6.45 7.16 6.69
CA GLN A 189 -6.91 5.87 6.17
C GLN A 189 -6.60 4.72 7.14
N THR A 190 -7.54 3.78 7.26
CA THR A 190 -7.32 2.51 7.95
C THR A 190 -7.29 1.38 6.94
N ILE A 191 -6.27 0.52 7.05
CA ILE A 191 -6.05 -0.64 6.17
C ILE A 191 -6.07 -1.88 7.05
N GLU A 192 -7.06 -2.75 6.83
CA GLU A 192 -7.09 -4.05 7.46
C GLU A 192 -6.09 -5.00 6.78
N LEU A 193 -5.25 -5.66 7.57
CA LEU A 193 -4.14 -6.45 7.05
C LEU A 193 -4.54 -7.90 6.82
N LYS A 194 -4.22 -8.39 5.62
CA LYS A 194 -4.26 -9.80 5.29
C LYS A 194 -2.91 -10.45 5.47
N VAL A 195 -2.93 -11.76 5.71
CA VAL A 195 -1.74 -12.60 5.74
C VAL A 195 -1.44 -13.16 4.35
N TYR A 196 -0.16 -13.07 3.98
CA TYR A 196 0.40 -13.62 2.77
C TYR A 196 1.33 -14.78 3.11
N ASP A 197 1.40 -15.73 2.19
CA ASP A 197 2.39 -16.80 2.12
C ASP A 197 3.40 -16.44 1.03
N ALA A 198 4.70 -16.52 1.33
CA ALA A 198 5.75 -16.11 0.39
C ALA A 198 6.05 -17.17 -0.68
N GLY A 199 5.60 -18.41 -0.49
CA GLY A 199 5.83 -19.53 -1.40
C GLY A 199 7.24 -20.11 -1.34
N SER A 200 8.00 -19.86 -0.26
CA SER A 200 9.39 -20.29 -0.08
C SER A 200 9.57 -21.38 0.99
N ASP A 201 8.65 -21.54 1.94
CA ASP A 201 8.67 -22.60 2.95
C ASP A 201 7.29 -23.31 3.06
N SER A 202 7.29 -24.64 2.90
CA SER A 202 6.09 -25.49 2.90
C SER A 202 5.65 -25.92 4.32
N GLY A 203 6.14 -25.27 5.37
CA GLY A 203 5.69 -25.48 6.73
C GLY A 203 4.19 -25.20 6.89
N LEU A 204 3.44 -26.15 7.46
CA LEU A 204 1.98 -26.00 7.54
C LEU A 204 1.48 -25.16 8.73
N ARG A 205 2.31 -24.96 9.76
CA ARG A 205 1.94 -24.37 11.06
C ARG A 205 2.96 -23.34 11.46
N PHE A 206 2.56 -22.46 12.39
CA PHE A 206 3.43 -21.41 12.93
C PHE A 206 4.78 -21.89 13.43
N SER A 207 4.85 -23.08 14.05
CA SER A 207 6.07 -23.64 14.64
C SER A 207 6.65 -24.83 13.88
N SER A 208 6.24 -25.01 12.61
CA SER A 208 6.86 -25.99 11.72
C SER A 208 8.36 -25.75 11.60
N GLY A 209 9.14 -26.83 11.51
CA GLY A 209 10.54 -26.70 11.10
C GLY A 209 10.61 -26.28 9.63
N ASN A 210 11.72 -25.66 9.24
CA ASN A 210 11.94 -25.20 7.86
C ASN A 210 11.78 -26.37 6.88
N LEU A 211 10.99 -26.12 5.83
CA LEU A 211 10.76 -27.03 4.72
C LEU A 211 10.74 -26.25 3.40
N ALA A 212 11.92 -25.93 2.85
CA ALA A 212 12.03 -25.20 1.59
C ALA A 212 11.09 -25.72 0.47
N THR A 213 10.31 -24.82 -0.11
CA THR A 213 9.41 -25.07 -1.24
C THR A 213 10.21 -25.15 -2.54
N ASN A 214 10.12 -26.27 -3.27
CA ASN A 214 10.88 -26.50 -4.50
C ASN A 214 10.05 -27.19 -5.60
N PRO A 215 9.78 -26.53 -6.74
CA PRO A 215 10.16 -25.14 -7.06
C PRO A 215 9.45 -24.13 -6.15
N ALA A 216 10.02 -22.94 -5.97
CA ALA A 216 9.35 -21.87 -5.23
C ALA A 216 7.99 -21.54 -5.87
N GLU A 217 7.00 -21.28 -5.02
CA GLU A 217 5.64 -20.95 -5.42
C GLU A 217 5.42 -19.44 -5.46
N PRO A 218 4.40 -18.95 -6.18
CA PRO A 218 4.05 -17.54 -6.17
C PRO A 218 3.51 -17.07 -4.82
N ILE A 219 3.68 -15.79 -4.52
CA ILE A 219 3.08 -15.17 -3.33
C ILE A 219 1.56 -15.24 -3.43
N THR A 220 0.92 -15.80 -2.42
CA THR A 220 -0.55 -15.90 -2.32
C THR A 220 -1.07 -15.35 -0.99
N LEU A 221 -2.40 -15.19 -0.89
CA LEU A 221 -3.02 -15.02 0.43
C LEU A 221 -2.97 -16.36 1.18
N LEU A 222 -2.69 -16.31 2.48
CA LEU A 222 -2.57 -17.54 3.27
C LEU A 222 -3.93 -18.22 3.39
N SER A 223 -3.96 -19.47 2.94
CA SER A 223 -5.06 -20.41 3.11
C SER A 223 -4.48 -21.72 3.60
N SER A 224 -4.89 -22.18 4.79
CA SER A 224 -4.43 -23.45 5.35
C SER A 224 -5.60 -24.40 5.65
N GLU A 225 -5.28 -25.65 5.94
CA GLU A 225 -6.22 -26.55 6.59
C GLU A 225 -6.63 -26.01 7.96
N ARG A 226 -7.87 -26.34 8.37
CA ARG A 226 -8.48 -25.83 9.61
C ARG A 226 -7.83 -26.40 10.88
N ASP A 227 -7.14 -27.52 10.76
CA ASP A 227 -6.38 -28.12 11.87
C ASP A 227 -5.00 -27.49 12.04
N ASP A 228 -4.57 -26.66 11.08
CA ASP A 228 -3.25 -26.04 11.07
C ASP A 228 -3.31 -24.57 11.49
N THR A 229 -4.21 -23.78 10.92
CA THR A 229 -4.46 -22.39 11.32
C THR A 229 -5.91 -21.94 11.10
N ASP A 230 -6.25 -20.76 11.59
CA ASP A 230 -7.54 -20.11 11.35
C ASP A 230 -7.60 -19.29 10.04
N PHE A 231 -6.60 -19.35 9.16
CA PHE A 231 -6.55 -18.51 7.96
C PHE A 231 -7.21 -19.14 6.73
N ALA A 232 -8.05 -18.34 6.07
CA ALA A 232 -8.56 -18.54 4.71
C ALA A 232 -8.51 -17.20 3.99
N GLU A 233 -7.87 -17.16 2.82
CA GLU A 233 -7.69 -15.93 2.03
C GLU A 233 -7.12 -14.76 2.86
N GLY A 234 -6.17 -15.10 3.73
CA GLY A 234 -5.41 -14.17 4.58
C GLY A 234 -6.19 -13.59 5.77
N ILE A 235 -7.40 -14.08 6.06
CA ILE A 235 -8.23 -13.64 7.20
C ILE A 235 -8.78 -14.82 7.99
N HIS A 236 -9.31 -14.56 9.18
CA HIS A 236 -9.92 -15.62 9.98
C HIS A 236 -11.16 -16.22 9.27
N TYR A 237 -11.16 -17.51 8.99
CA TYR A 237 -12.18 -18.15 8.15
C TYR A 237 -13.62 -18.05 8.68
N GLN A 238 -13.83 -18.15 10.01
CA GLN A 238 -15.18 -18.03 10.59
C GLN A 238 -15.62 -16.58 10.84
N THR A 239 -14.76 -15.77 11.44
CA THR A 239 -15.12 -14.45 11.96
C THR A 239 -14.86 -13.32 10.96
N GLY A 240 -14.09 -13.57 9.91
CA GLY A 240 -13.61 -12.55 8.97
C GLY A 240 -12.60 -11.57 9.58
N LYS A 241 -12.12 -11.81 10.81
CA LYS A 241 -11.14 -10.95 11.48
C LYS A 241 -9.82 -10.92 10.72
N HIS A 242 -9.28 -9.71 10.58
CA HIS A 242 -7.93 -9.47 10.10
C HIS A 242 -6.92 -9.69 11.23
N ILE A 243 -5.67 -9.95 10.86
CA ILE A 243 -4.59 -10.20 11.84
C ILE A 243 -4.15 -8.91 12.57
N GLY A 244 -4.51 -7.76 12.00
CA GLY A 244 -4.22 -6.43 12.50
C GLY A 244 -4.67 -5.38 11.49
N TYR A 245 -4.37 -4.12 11.77
CA TYR A 245 -4.67 -3.01 10.89
C TYR A 245 -3.59 -1.93 10.99
N ILE A 246 -3.46 -1.16 9.92
CA ILE A 246 -2.60 0.02 9.87
C ILE A 246 -3.44 1.27 9.72
N GLU A 247 -3.19 2.26 10.56
CA GLU A 247 -3.73 3.61 10.43
C GLU A 247 -2.65 4.53 9.86
N ILE A 248 -3.00 5.30 8.84
CA ILE A 248 -2.12 6.28 8.19
C ILE A 248 -2.80 7.64 8.33
N LYS A 249 -2.07 8.62 8.84
CA LYS A 249 -2.57 9.96 9.11
C LYS A 249 -1.60 11.02 8.58
N LEU A 250 -2.11 11.94 7.79
CA LEU A 250 -1.36 13.09 7.29
C LEU A 250 -0.98 13.99 8.48
N MET A 251 0.29 14.32 8.59
CA MET A 251 0.80 15.26 9.58
C MET A 251 0.57 16.70 9.10
N GLN A 252 0.11 17.55 10.01
CA GLN A 252 -0.08 18.99 9.79
C GLN A 252 1.19 19.78 10.11
#